data_AF-A0A972CQI2-F1
#
_entry.id   AF-A0A972CQI2-F1
#
_cell.length_a   1.000
_cell.length_b   1.000
_cell.length_c   1.000
_cell.angle_alpha   90.00
_cell.angle_beta   90.00
_cell.angle_gamma   90.00
#
_symmetry.space_group_name_H-M   'P 1'
#
loop_
_entity.id
_entity.type
_entity.pdbx_description
1 polymer ?
#
loop_
_entity_poly.entity_id
_entity_poly.type
_entity_poly.pdbx_seq_one_letter_code
_entity_poly.pdbx_strand_id
1 'polypeptide(L)'
;TLKLLRQRLTVLNTIITIAPMLGLLGTVTGLMRCFNLLGKGVAIYEPAEMSLGISEALITTVAGLVIAVIATVFYNYFNARLNSYLFDYNQALGEGIDG
;
A
#
# COMPACT_ATOMS: atom_id res chain seq x y z
N THR A 1 22.22 -11.93 10.28
CA THR A 1 20.92 -11.44 10.81
C THR A 1 20.48 -10.13 10.18
N LEU A 2 21.34 -9.10 10.06
CA LEU A 2 21.00 -7.80 9.42
C LEU A 2 20.41 -7.90 8.01
N LYS A 3 20.94 -8.82 7.18
CA LYS A 3 20.45 -9.05 5.81
C LYS A 3 18.97 -9.43 5.76
N LEU A 4 18.47 -10.21 6.74
CA LEU A 4 17.07 -10.62 6.84
C LEU A 4 16.16 -9.44 7.21
N LEU A 5 16.58 -8.59 8.13
CA LEU A 5 15.84 -7.37 8.52
C LEU A 5 15.71 -6.41 7.34
N ARG A 6 16.80 -6.21 6.59
CA ARG A 6 16.81 -5.35 5.39
C ARG A 6 15.90 -5.91 4.30
N GLN A 7 15.91 -7.22 4.08
CA GLN A 7 15.05 -7.89 3.10
C GLN A 7 13.56 -7.80 3.48
N ARG A 8 13.23 -7.92 4.77
CA ARG A 8 11.85 -7.76 5.26
C ARG A 8 11.34 -6.31 5.14
N LEU A 9 12.20 -5.32 5.37
CA LEU A 9 11.88 -3.92 5.10
C LEU A 9 11.64 -3.68 3.60
N THR A 10 12.45 -4.26 2.72
CA THR A 10 12.23 -4.15 1.26
C THR A 10 10.87 -4.70 0.85
N VAL A 11 10.44 -5.84 1.40
CA VAL A 11 9.09 -6.41 1.15
C VAL A 11 7.99 -5.47 1.65
N LEU A 12 8.16 -4.85 2.82
CA LEU A 12 7.19 -3.89 3.34
C LEU A 12 7.09 -2.65 2.44
N ASN A 13 8.21 -2.18 1.89
CA ASN A 13 8.24 -1.07 0.94
C ASN A 13 7.48 -1.41 -0.35
N THR A 14 7.62 -2.63 -0.88
CA THR A 14 6.84 -3.05 -2.04
C THR A 14 5.34 -3.08 -1.74
N ILE A 15 4.93 -3.51 -0.55
CA ILE A 15 3.52 -3.51 -0.13
C ILE A 15 2.96 -2.08 -0.08
N ILE A 16 3.73 -1.12 0.45
CA ILE A 16 3.34 0.30 0.49
C ILE A 16 3.05 0.83 -0.92
N THR A 17 3.88 0.47 -1.90
CA THR A 17 3.71 0.93 -3.28
C THR A 17 2.55 0.23 -4.00
N ILE A 18 2.32 -1.05 -3.72
CA ILE A 18 1.28 -1.85 -4.39
C ILE A 18 -0.12 -1.61 -3.80
N ALA A 19 -0.24 -1.32 -2.50
CA ALA A 19 -1.53 -1.15 -1.83
C ALA A 19 -2.45 -0.06 -2.46
N PRO A 20 -1.95 1.14 -2.81
CA PRO A 20 -2.74 2.15 -3.52
C PRO A 20 -3.16 1.69 -4.93
N MET A 21 -2.28 0.96 -5.63
CA MET A 21 -2.57 0.43 -6.96
C MET A 21 -3.69 -0.62 -6.90
N LEU A 22 -3.74 -1.43 -5.84
CA LEU A 22 -4.85 -2.35 -5.59
C LEU A 22 -6.16 -1.62 -5.26
N GLY A 23 -6.10 -0.52 -4.49
CA GLY A 23 -7.26 0.33 -4.23
C GLY A 23 -7.86 0.94 -5.50
N LEU A 24 -6.99 1.41 -6.40
CA LEU A 24 -7.37 1.88 -7.73
C LEU A 24 -7.94 0.75 -8.61
N LEU A 25 -7.38 -0.46 -8.56
CA LEU A 25 -7.96 -1.59 -9.29
C LEU A 25 -9.39 -1.92 -8.81
N GLY A 26 -9.67 -1.74 -7.51
CA GLY A 26 -11.01 -1.82 -6.94
C GLY A 26 -11.99 -0.80 -7.53
N THR A 27 -11.56 0.44 -7.80
CA THR A 27 -12.46 1.42 -8.44
C THR A 27 -12.78 1.06 -9.87
N VAL A 28 -11.77 0.60 -10.63
CA VAL A 28 -11.97 0.20 -12.03
C VAL A 28 -12.96 -0.96 -12.11
N THR A 29 -12.83 -1.96 -11.24
CA THR A 29 -13.74 -3.11 -11.22
C THR A 29 -15.16 -2.74 -10.77
N GLY A 30 -15.31 -1.86 -9.77
CA GLY A 30 -16.62 -1.33 -9.34
C GLY A 30 -17.32 -0.52 -10.42
N LEU A 31 -16.57 0.36 -11.11
CA LEU A 31 -17.09 1.12 -12.26
C LEU A 31 -17.44 0.21 -13.44
N MET A 32 -16.63 -0.81 -13.74
CA MET A 32 -16.95 -1.82 -14.77
C MET A 32 -18.27 -2.53 -14.46
N ARG A 33 -18.53 -2.86 -13.19
CA ARG A 33 -19.81 -3.47 -12.77
C ARG A 33 -20.98 -2.51 -13.01
N CYS A 34 -20.83 -1.23 -12.65
CA CYS A 34 -21.84 -0.20 -12.91
C CYS A 34 -22.16 -0.07 -14.41
N PHE A 35 -21.15 -0.08 -15.28
CA PHE A 35 -21.34 -0.01 -16.73
C PHE A 35 -21.88 -1.32 -17.34
N ASN A 36 -21.53 -2.49 -16.81
CA ASN A 36 -22.09 -3.77 -17.27
C ASN A 36 -23.60 -3.84 -17.03
N LEU A 37 -24.07 -3.28 -15.93
CA LEU A 37 -25.49 -3.21 -15.58
C LEU A 37 -26.25 -2.29 -16.54
N LEU A 38 -25.66 -1.15 -16.93
CA LEU A 38 -26.19 -0.26 -17.96
C LEU A 38 -26.33 -0.94 -19.34
N GLY A 39 -25.33 -1.73 -19.74
CA GLY A 39 -25.29 -2.38 -21.06
C GLY A 39 -26.33 -3.50 -21.26
N LYS A 40 -26.98 -3.98 -20.19
CA LYS A 40 -27.97 -5.06 -20.23
C LYS A 40 -29.42 -4.60 -20.49
N GLY A 41 -29.64 -3.31 -20.77
CA GLY A 41 -30.89 -2.83 -21.38
C GLY A 41 -32.10 -2.73 -20.45
N VAL A 42 -31.91 -2.58 -19.13
CA VAL A 42 -33.02 -2.27 -18.22
C VAL A 42 -33.31 -0.78 -18.31
N ALA A 43 -34.39 -0.41 -19.00
CA ALA A 43 -34.85 0.96 -19.22
C ALA A 43 -35.32 1.70 -17.94
N ILE A 44 -35.24 1.06 -16.77
CA ILE A 44 -35.60 1.60 -15.46
C ILE A 44 -34.44 1.31 -14.52
N TYR A 45 -33.41 2.15 -14.53
CA TYR A 45 -32.35 2.10 -13.52
C TYR A 45 -32.50 3.30 -12.61
N GLU A 46 -32.74 3.05 -11.31
CA GLU A 46 -32.76 4.12 -10.33
C GLU A 46 -31.34 4.70 -10.19
N PRO A 47 -31.17 6.02 -10.27
CA PRO A 47 -29.88 6.69 -10.04
C PRO A 47 -29.19 6.28 -8.72
N ALA A 48 -29.99 5.83 -7.74
CA ALA A 48 -29.55 5.36 -6.45
C ALA A 48 -28.61 4.15 -6.54
N GLU A 49 -28.87 3.17 -7.41
CA GLU A 49 -28.02 1.96 -7.50
C GLU A 49 -26.66 2.25 -8.13
N MET A 50 -26.60 3.13 -9.13
CA MET A 50 -25.33 3.60 -9.70
C MET A 50 -24.52 4.39 -8.66
N SER A 51 -25.18 5.26 -7.91
CA SER A 51 -24.53 6.00 -6.82
C SER A 51 -23.93 5.07 -5.78
N LEU A 52 -24.61 3.96 -5.46
CA LEU A 52 -24.13 2.94 -4.54
C LEU A 52 -22.84 2.27 -5.07
N GLY A 53 -22.82 1.83 -6.34
CA GLY A 53 -21.65 1.17 -6.92
C GLY A 53 -20.42 2.08 -7.06
N ILE A 54 -20.64 3.38 -7.30
CA ILE A 54 -19.57 4.39 -7.28
C ILE A 54 -19.07 4.62 -5.85
N SER A 55 -19.97 4.67 -4.86
CA SER A 55 -19.59 4.80 -3.45
C SER A 55 -18.74 3.60 -2.99
N GLU A 56 -19.14 2.38 -3.38
CA GLU A 56 -18.38 1.17 -3.08
C GLU A 56 -16.98 1.21 -3.69
N ALA A 57 -16.85 1.63 -4.95
CA ALA A 57 -15.57 1.87 -5.60
C ALA A 57 -14.68 2.87 -4.84
N LEU A 58 -15.24 3.97 -4.34
CA LEU A 58 -14.47 4.95 -3.57
C LEU A 58 -13.97 4.39 -2.23
N ILE A 59 -14.77 3.57 -1.57
CA ILE A 59 -14.39 2.92 -0.31
C ILE A 59 -13.16 2.01 -0.51
N THR A 60 -13.05 1.30 -1.65
CA THR A 60 -11.86 0.46 -1.93
C THR A 60 -10.58 1.29 -2.07
N THR A 61 -10.67 2.51 -2.63
CA THR A 61 -9.52 3.43 -2.74
C THR A 61 -9.08 3.93 -1.38
N VAL A 62 -10.04 4.33 -0.55
CA VAL A 62 -9.77 4.77 0.83
C VAL A 62 -9.09 3.64 1.60
N ALA A 63 -9.58 2.40 1.47
CA ALA A 63 -8.96 1.24 2.09
C ALA A 63 -7.50 1.04 1.64
N GLY A 64 -7.22 1.11 0.33
CA GLY A 64 -5.86 0.97 -0.21
C GLY A 64 -4.90 2.07 0.30
N LEU A 65 -5.38 3.31 0.40
CA LEU A 65 -4.61 4.43 0.95
C LEU A 65 -4.36 4.28 2.45
N VAL A 66 -5.36 3.89 3.23
CA VAL A 66 -5.22 3.67 4.68
C VAL A 66 -4.15 2.60 4.96
N ILE A 67 -4.19 1.49 4.22
CA ILE A 67 -3.19 0.43 4.35
C ILE A 67 -1.78 0.96 4.01
N ALA A 68 -1.64 1.72 2.92
CA ALA A 68 -0.36 2.31 2.52
C ALA A 68 0.21 3.28 3.56
N VAL A 69 -0.64 4.15 4.12
CA VAL A 69 -0.24 5.10 5.17
C VAL A 69 0.26 4.37 6.41
N ILE A 70 -0.52 3.40 6.92
CA ILE A 70 -0.15 2.63 8.11
C ILE A 70 1.17 1.88 7.86
N ALA A 71 1.29 1.20 6.72
CA ALA A 71 2.50 0.47 6.36
C ALA A 71 3.73 1.39 6.27
N THR A 72 3.57 2.62 5.76
CA THR A 72 4.64 3.62 5.68
C THR A 72 5.13 4.04 7.06
N VAL A 73 4.22 4.25 8.02
CA VAL A 73 4.60 4.58 9.41
C VAL A 73 5.44 3.46 10.02
N PHE A 74 5.00 2.20 9.87
CA PHE A 74 5.76 1.05 10.35
C PHE A 74 7.12 0.91 9.64
N TYR A 75 7.16 1.08 8.32
CA TYR A 75 8.41 1.03 7.56
C TYR A 75 9.43 2.06 8.06
N ASN A 76 9.00 3.31 8.26
CA ASN A 76 9.86 4.37 8.77
C ASN A 76 10.40 4.05 10.17
N TYR A 77 9.56 3.52 11.07
CA TYR A 77 9.97 3.12 12.41
C TYR A 77 11.05 2.02 12.39
N PHE A 78 10.81 0.95 11.63
CA PHE A 78 11.76 -0.15 11.53
C PHE A 78 13.05 0.24 10.79
N ASN A 79 12.95 1.08 9.77
CA ASN A 79 14.10 1.56 9.02
C ASN A 79 15.00 2.47 9.86
N ALA A 80 14.42 3.36 10.67
CA ALA A 80 15.17 4.19 11.61
C ALA A 80 15.97 3.32 12.59
N ARG A 81 15.34 2.29 13.16
CA ARG A 81 16.01 1.38 14.10
C ARG A 81 17.11 0.55 13.43
N LEU A 82 16.93 0.13 12.18
CA LEU A 82 17.94 -0.60 11.42
C LEU A 82 19.16 0.29 11.12
N ASN A 83 18.93 1.55 10.76
CA ASN A 83 20.00 2.51 10.52
C ASN A 83 20.84 2.78 11.77
N SER A 84 20.24 2.87 12.96
CA SER A 84 20.99 2.98 14.22
C SER A 84 21.92 1.78 14.43
N TYR A 85 21.44 0.55 14.22
CA TYR A 85 22.28 -0.65 14.33
C TYR A 85 23.43 -0.70 13.31
N LEU A 86 23.20 -0.19 12.09
CA LEU A 86 24.25 -0.11 11.08
C LEU A 86 25.30 0.96 11.41
N PHE A 87 24.88 2.07 12.00
CA PHE A 87 25.80 3.13 12.45
C PHE A 87 26.75 2.61 13.52
N ASP A 88 26.22 1.96 14.57
CA ASP A 88 27.02 1.36 15.64
C ASP A 88 27.99 0.30 15.11
N TYR A 89 27.52 -0.55 14.18
CA TYR A 89 28.34 -1.61 13.58
C TYR A 89 29.47 -1.06 12.70
N ASN A 90 29.20 -0.02 11.91
CA ASN A 90 30.21 0.61 11.06
C ASN A 90 31.24 1.37 11.90
N GLN A 91 30.84 1.99 13.01
CA GLN A 91 31.77 2.67 13.92
C GLN A 91 32.74 1.70 14.59
N ALA A 92 32.24 0.55 15.07
CA ALA A 92 33.08 -0.49 15.66
C ALA A 92 34.07 -1.13 14.66
N LEU A 93 33.71 -1.19 13.37
CA LEU A 93 34.63 -1.64 12.32
C LEU A 93 35.64 -0.57 11.91
N GLY A 94 35.26 0.72 11.95
CA GLY A 94 36.17 1.83 11.66
C GLY A 94 37.36 1.88 12.63
N GLU A 95 37.10 1.68 13.93
CA GLU A 95 38.17 1.63 14.94
C GLU A 95 39.14 0.44 14.79
N GLY A 96 38.74 -0.64 14.11
CA GLY A 96 39.58 -1.82 13.90
C GLY A 96 40.44 -1.79 12.63
N ILE A 97 40.26 -0.79 11.76
CA ILE A 97 41.03 -0.63 10.52
C ILE A 97 42.17 0.40 10.70
N ASP A 98 42.06 1.25 11.72
CA ASP A 98 43.00 2.35 12.01
C ASP A 98 44.04 2.01 13.11
N GLY A 99 44.06 0.76 13.61
CA GLY A 99 45.01 0.25 14.63
C GLY A 99 45.80 -0.96 14.15
#